data_AF-A0A1H7F318-F1
#
_entry.id   AF-A0A1H7F318-F1
#
_cell.length_a   1.000
_cell.length_b   1.000
_cell.length_c   1.000
_cell.angle_alpha   90.00
_cell.angle_beta   90.00
_cell.angle_gamma   90.00
#
_symmetry.space_group_name_H-M   'P 1'
#
loop_
_entity.id
_entity.type
_entity.pdbx_description
1 polymer ?
#
loop_
_entity_poly.entity_id
_entity_poly.type
_entity_poly.pdbx_seq_one_letter_code
_entity_poly.pdbx_strand_id
1 'polypeptide(L)' 'MIDFEEELKKYEPAIEVEQAEADIKARDLTDLTDLLMNLSTQQNNGK' A
#
# COMPACT_ATOMS: atom_id res chain seq x y z
N MET A 1 0.20 -22.98 -23.13
CA MET A 1 -0.86 -23.44 -22.21
C MET A 1 -0.44 -22.96 -20.84
N ILE A 2 -1.29 -22.26 -20.09
CA ILE A 2 -0.95 -21.77 -18.75
C ILE A 2 -0.72 -22.98 -17.83
N ASP A 3 0.26 -22.87 -16.92
CA ASP A 3 0.50 -23.88 -15.89
C ASP A 3 -0.49 -23.66 -14.74
N PHE A 4 -1.50 -24.53 -14.66
CA PHE A 4 -2.54 -24.44 -13.64
C PHE A 4 -2.00 -24.70 -12.22
N GLU A 5 -0.93 -25.48 -12.06
CA GLU A 5 -0.34 -25.77 -10.76
C GLU A 5 0.41 -24.56 -10.18
N GLU A 6 1.11 -23.81 -11.02
CA GLU A 6 1.80 -22.59 -10.57
C GLU A 6 0.83 -21.47 -10.19
N GLU A 7 -0.27 -21.30 -10.92
CA GLU A 7 -1.27 -20.27 -10.64
C GLU A 7 -2.09 -20.57 -9.38
N LEU A 8 -2.39 -21.84 -9.11
CA LEU A 8 -3.05 -22.26 -7.86
C LEU A 8 -2.20 -21.98 -6.62
N LYS A 9 -0.87 -22.07 -6.73
CA LYS A 9 0.05 -21.75 -5.61
C LYS A 9 0.09 -20.27 -5.26
N LYS A 10 -0.22 -19.38 -6.22
CA LYS A 10 -0.27 -17.92 -6.04
C LYS A 10 -1.66 -17.44 -5.58
N TYR A 11 -2.63 -18.36 -5.52
CA TYR A 11 -3.99 -18.01 -5.14
C TYR A 11 -4.04 -17.69 -3.65
N GLU A 12 -4.21 -16.41 -3.34
CA GLU A 12 -4.50 -15.93 -2.00
C GLU A 12 -5.98 -15.55 -1.92
N PRO A 13 -6.66 -15.88 -0.80
CA PRO A 13 -8.02 -15.40 -0.58
C PRO A 13 -8.04 -13.87 -0.60
N ALA A 14 -9.12 -13.30 -1.13
CA ALA A 14 -9.32 -11.86 -1.05
C ALA A 14 -9.30 -11.40 0.41
N ILE A 15 -8.63 -10.29 0.69
CA ILE A 15 -8.69 -9.65 2.00
C ILE A 15 -10.13 -9.23 2.29
N GLU A 16 -10.58 -9.48 3.52
CA GLU A 16 -11.87 -9.00 4.02
C GLU A 16 -11.90 -7.47 4.05
N VAL A 17 -13.02 -6.88 3.64
CA VAL A 17 -13.17 -5.40 3.51
C VAL A 17 -12.90 -4.70 4.85
N GLU A 18 -13.35 -5.30 5.96
CA GLU A 18 -13.16 -4.76 7.30
C GLU A 18 -11.68 -4.78 7.74
N GLN A 19 -10.95 -5.84 7.37
CA GLN A 19 -9.51 -5.96 7.63
C GLN A 19 -8.72 -4.92 6.82
N ALA A 20 -9.07 -4.75 5.55
CA ALA A 20 -8.49 -3.70 4.70
C ALA A 20 -8.71 -2.30 5.28
N GLU A 21 -9.94 -2.00 5.75
CA GLU A 21 -10.24 -0.71 6.36
C GLU A 21 -9.41 -0.44 7.62
N ALA A 22 -9.25 -1.45 8.49
CA ALA A 22 -8.47 -1.33 9.70
C ALA A 22 -6.99 -1.07 9.39
N ASP A 23 -6.42 -1.81 8.45
CA ASP A 23 -5.01 -1.68 8.04
C ASP A 23 -4.73 -0.35 7.34
N ILE A 24 -5.68 0.16 6.55
CA ILE A 24 -5.61 1.48 5.92
C ILE A 24 -5.69 2.58 6.99
N LYS A 25 -6.71 2.54 7.87
CA LYS A 25 -6.87 3.54 8.95
C LYS A 25 -5.70 3.56 9.94
N ALA A 26 -5.10 2.41 10.22
CA ALA A 26 -3.95 2.31 11.11
C ALA A 26 -2.71 3.06 10.57
N ARG A 27 -2.66 3.35 9.26
CA ARG A 27 -1.54 4.02 8.59
C ARG A 27 -1.71 5.53 8.44
N ASP A 28 -2.83 6.11 8.88
CA ASP A 28 -3.12 7.54 8.74
C ASP A 28 -1.98 8.47 9.19
N LEU A 29 -1.35 8.20 10.35
CA LEU A 29 -0.25 9.05 10.84
C LEU A 29 1.01 8.93 9.97
N THR A 30 1.33 7.72 9.52
CA THR A 30 2.47 7.45 8.65
C THR A 30 2.29 8.12 7.29
N ASP A 31 1.10 8.00 6.72
CA ASP A 31 0.75 8.58 5.42
C ASP A 31 0.80 10.12 5.47
N LEU A 32 0.34 10.72 6.58
CA LEU A 32 0.47 12.15 6.81
C LEU A 32 1.94 12.58 6.92
N THR A 33 2.77 11.83 7.62
CA THR A 33 4.21 12.15 7.73
C THR A 33 4.94 12.01 6.39
N ASP A 34 4.58 11.01 5.58
CA ASP A 34 5.15 10.80 4.25
C ASP A 34 4.75 11.93 3.29
N LEU A 35 3.49 12.37 3.34
CA LEU A 35 3.00 13.51 2.56
C LEU A 35 3.74 14.80 2.92
N LEU A 36 3.92 15.08 4.22
CA LEU A 36 4.67 16.25 4.69
C LEU A 36 6.14 16.21 4.26
N MET A 37 6.77 15.03 4.33
CA MET A 37 8.16 14.83 3.89
C MET A 37 8.31 15.04 2.38
N ASN A 38 7.35 14.55 1.59
CA ASN A 38 7.32 14.71 0.14
C ASN A 38 7.17 16.19 -0.26
N LEU A 39 6.27 16.93 0.37
CA LEU A 39 6.13 18.37 0.15
C LEU A 39 7.40 19.15 0.53
N SER A 40 8.03 18.80 1.65
CA SER A 40 9.25 19.45 2.13
C SER A 40 10.46 19.18 1.20
N THR A 41 10.58 17.95 0.69
CA THR A 41 11.63 17.57 -0.26
C THR A 41 11.44 18.19 -1.64
N GLN A 42 10.20 18.31 -2.13
CA GLN A 42 9.89 19.05 -3.34
C GLN A 42 10.26 20.54 -3.23
N GLN A 43 10.00 21.17 -2.09
CA GLN A 43 10.38 22.57 -1.84
C GLN A 43 11.91 22.78 -1.80
N ASN A 44 12.66 21.80 -1.31
CA ASN A 44 14.12 21.89 -1.21
C ASN A 44 14.85 21.61 -2.55
N ASN A 45 14.25 20.82 -3.44
CA ASN A 45 14.81 20.52 -4.77
C ASN A 45 14.55 21.61 -5.83
N GLY A 46 13.82 22.68 -5.46
CA GLY A 46 13.54 23.85 -6.31
C GLY A 46 14.50 25.03 -6.11
N LYS A 47 15.67 24.83 -5.49
CA LYS A 47 16.74 25.82 -5.37
C LYS A 47 18.00 25.39 -6.10
#